data_AF-A0A506PDA0-F1
#
_entry.id   AF-A0A506PDA0-F1
#
_cell.length_a   1.000
_cell.length_b   1.000
_cell.length_c   1.000
_cell.angle_alpha   90.00
_cell.angle_beta   90.00
_cell.angle_gamma   90.00
#
_symmetry.space_group_name_H-M   'P 1'
#
loop_
_entity.id
_entity.type
_entity.pdbx_description
1 polymer ?
#
loop_
_entity_poly.entity_id
_entity_poly.type
_entity_poly.pdbx_seq_one_letter_code
_entity_poly.pdbx_strand_id
1 'polypeptide(L)'
;MKNEMLQRTKQFAIDCWHFCSKVPKSREFNAYVNQLLKCSSSVGANYRSSQRAKSTADFINKLKIVEEEADESMYWLEIFEQILPEYADEIKGLIKEANEILAITVVSINTIRKNQNK
;
A
#
# COMPACT_ATOMS: atom_id res chain seq x y z
N MET A 1 3.28 14.03 9.90
CA MET A 1 3.34 12.56 10.09
C MET A 1 1.97 11.86 10.19
N LYS A 2 1.17 11.92 11.28
CA LYS A 2 -0.12 11.15 11.34
C LYS A 2 -1.12 11.53 10.24
N ASN A 3 -1.45 12.83 10.14
CA ASN A 3 -2.38 13.32 9.11
C ASN A 3 -1.81 13.17 7.70
N GLU A 4 -0.49 13.26 7.58
CA GLU A 4 0.24 13.09 6.33
C GLU A 4 0.13 11.65 5.81
N MET A 5 0.40 10.64 6.65
CA MET A 5 0.27 9.23 6.25
C MET A 5 -1.17 8.83 5.94
N LEU A 6 -2.17 9.42 6.63
CA LEU A 6 -3.58 9.22 6.28
C LEU A 6 -3.91 9.73 4.88
N GLN A 7 -3.39 10.89 4.49
CA GLN A 7 -3.59 11.41 3.13
C GLN A 7 -2.78 10.63 2.11
N ARG A 8 -1.53 10.32 2.44
CA ARG A 8 -0.58 9.64 1.57
C ARG A 8 -1.04 8.24 1.19
N THR A 9 -1.43 7.41 2.16
CA THR A 9 -1.97 6.06 1.91
C THR A 9 -3.32 6.08 1.17
N LYS A 10 -4.15 7.11 1.39
CA LYS A 10 -5.38 7.33 0.61
C LYS A 10 -5.07 7.71 -0.83
N GLN A 11 -4.10 8.60 -1.02
CA GLN A 11 -3.70 9.07 -2.34
C GLN A 11 -3.10 7.93 -3.16
N PHE A 12 -2.25 7.09 -2.55
CA PHE A 12 -1.73 5.88 -3.16
C PHE A 12 -2.84 4.98 -3.74
N ALA A 13 -3.90 4.72 -2.95
CA ALA A 13 -5.04 3.94 -3.43
C ALA A 13 -5.79 4.60 -4.61
N ILE A 14 -5.89 5.94 -4.62
CA ILE A 14 -6.52 6.70 -5.70
C ILE A 14 -5.64 6.66 -6.97
N ASP A 15 -4.33 6.79 -6.82
CA ASP A 15 -3.40 6.77 -7.95
C ASP A 15 -3.35 5.37 -8.58
N CYS A 16 -3.35 4.30 -7.78
CA CYS A 16 -3.53 2.93 -8.27
C CYS A 16 -4.87 2.76 -8.99
N TRP A 17 -5.95 3.38 -8.51
CA TRP A 17 -7.25 3.36 -9.21
C TRP A 17 -7.18 4.06 -10.57
N HIS A 18 -6.54 5.23 -10.64
CA HIS A 18 -6.34 5.95 -11.89
C HIS A 18 -5.50 5.15 -12.88
N PHE A 19 -4.44 4.50 -12.42
CA PHE A 19 -3.64 3.58 -13.24
C PHE A 19 -4.51 2.43 -13.77
N CYS A 20 -5.21 1.70 -12.88
CA CYS A 20 -6.10 0.60 -13.26
C CYS A 20 -7.18 1.01 -14.25
N SER A 21 -7.65 2.26 -14.22
CA SER A 21 -8.65 2.76 -15.18
C SER A 21 -8.15 2.83 -16.63
N LYS A 22 -6.84 2.87 -16.84
CA LYS A 22 -6.15 2.94 -18.15
C LYS A 22 -5.79 1.57 -18.72
N VAL A 23 -5.78 0.53 -17.88
CA VAL A 23 -5.41 -0.83 -18.25
C VAL A 23 -6.43 -1.43 -19.24
N PRO A 24 -5.99 -2.22 -20.25
CA PRO A 24 -6.90 -2.85 -21.19
C PRO A 24 -7.95 -3.74 -20.50
N LYS A 25 -9.15 -3.80 -21.08
CA LYS A 25 -10.24 -4.61 -20.54
C LYS A 25 -10.19 -6.02 -21.11
N SER A 26 -9.65 -6.97 -20.35
CA SER A 26 -9.73 -8.41 -20.62
C SER A 26 -9.97 -9.19 -19.33
N ARG A 27 -10.25 -10.49 -19.44
CA ARG A 27 -10.42 -11.37 -18.26
C ARG A 27 -9.15 -11.39 -17.41
N GLU A 28 -7.99 -11.50 -18.05
CA GLU A 28 -6.66 -11.56 -17.43
C GLU A 28 -6.35 -10.24 -16.72
N PHE A 29 -6.52 -9.10 -17.42
CA PHE A 29 -6.30 -7.78 -16.83
C PHE A 29 -7.26 -7.50 -15.67
N ASN A 30 -8.54 -7.86 -15.79
CA ASN A 30 -9.51 -7.67 -14.71
C ASN A 30 -9.11 -8.43 -13.44
N ALA A 31 -8.51 -9.62 -13.57
CA ALA A 31 -8.03 -10.37 -12.41
C ALA A 31 -6.93 -9.62 -11.65
N TYR A 32 -5.94 -9.06 -12.36
CA TYR A 32 -4.84 -8.32 -11.73
C TYR A 32 -5.24 -6.92 -11.25
N VAL A 33 -6.12 -6.24 -11.99
CA VAL A 33 -6.71 -4.97 -11.55
C VAL A 33 -7.45 -5.16 -10.23
N ASN A 34 -8.27 -6.21 -10.11
CA ASN A 34 -9.00 -6.48 -8.87
C ASN A 34 -8.06 -6.72 -7.68
N GLN A 35 -6.94 -7.42 -7.90
CA GLN A 35 -5.94 -7.63 -6.85
C GLN A 35 -5.28 -6.33 -6.43
N LEU A 36 -4.75 -5.54 -7.38
CA LEU A 36 -4.10 -4.27 -7.10
C LEU A 36 -5.03 -3.27 -6.39
N LEU A 37 -6.28 -3.16 -6.84
CA LEU A 37 -7.27 -2.27 -6.19
C LEU A 37 -7.58 -2.71 -4.75
N LYS A 38 -7.62 -4.01 -4.50
CA LYS A 38 -7.89 -4.55 -3.17
C LYS A 38 -6.73 -4.26 -2.21
N CYS A 39 -5.50 -4.62 -2.57
CA CYS A 39 -4.37 -4.43 -1.66
C CYS A 39 -4.03 -2.94 -1.48
N SER A 40 -3.98 -2.15 -2.55
CA SER A 40 -3.66 -0.70 -2.45
C SER A 40 -4.67 0.08 -1.60
N SER A 41 -5.98 -0.26 -1.69
CA SER A 41 -7.00 0.36 -0.82
C SER A 41 -6.94 -0.15 0.63
N SER A 42 -6.52 -1.41 0.84
CA SER A 42 -6.32 -2.02 2.16
C SER A 42 -5.22 -1.31 2.94
N VAL A 43 -4.15 -0.83 2.29
CA VAL A 43 -3.09 0.01 2.89
C VAL A 43 -3.70 1.21 3.63
N GLY A 44 -4.50 2.03 2.92
CA GLY A 44 -5.13 3.21 3.52
C GLY A 44 -6.21 2.86 4.55
N ALA A 45 -7.00 1.81 4.31
CA ALA A 45 -8.05 1.37 5.23
C ALA A 45 -7.48 0.89 6.57
N ASN A 46 -6.44 0.06 6.54
CA ASN A 46 -5.78 -0.47 7.74
C ASN A 46 -4.95 0.60 8.45
N TYR A 47 -4.28 1.49 7.71
CA TYR A 47 -3.59 2.61 8.34
C TYR A 47 -4.58 3.51 9.07
N ARG A 48 -5.74 3.83 8.47
CA ARG A 48 -6.83 4.57 9.13
C ARG A 48 -7.39 3.83 10.35
N SER A 49 -7.54 2.52 10.27
CA SER A 49 -8.00 1.68 11.39
C SER A 49 -7.00 1.66 12.55
N SER A 50 -5.69 1.68 12.26
CA SER A 50 -4.64 1.74 13.28
C SER A 50 -4.77 3.00 14.15
N GLN A 51 -5.24 4.11 13.57
CA GLN A 51 -5.46 5.36 14.33
C GLN A 51 -6.56 5.27 15.39
N ARG A 52 -7.34 4.19 15.39
CA ARG A 52 -8.37 3.85 16.38
C ARG A 52 -8.04 2.55 17.13
N ALA A 53 -6.77 2.19 17.21
CA ALA A 53 -6.34 0.99 17.91
C ALA A 53 -6.67 1.06 19.41
N LYS A 54 -7.04 -0.09 19.98
CA LYS A 54 -7.45 -0.21 21.40
C LYS A 54 -6.27 -0.50 22.33
N SER A 55 -5.14 -0.90 21.78
CA SER A 55 -3.91 -1.20 22.50
C SER A 55 -2.71 -1.06 21.57
N THR A 56 -1.50 -1.03 22.13
CA THR A 56 -0.26 -1.02 21.36
C THR A 56 -0.11 -2.29 20.50
N ALA A 57 -0.54 -3.45 21.02
CA ALA A 57 -0.52 -4.70 20.27
C ALA A 57 -1.48 -4.67 19.06
N ASP A 58 -2.70 -4.14 19.25
CA ASP A 58 -3.67 -3.94 18.16
C ASP A 58 -3.15 -2.93 17.12
N PHE A 59 -2.48 -1.86 17.58
CA PHE A 59 -1.85 -0.88 16.71
C PHE A 59 -0.78 -1.52 15.82
N ILE A 60 0.14 -2.29 16.40
CA ILE A 60 1.19 -3.02 15.66
C ILE A 60 0.56 -4.01 14.68
N ASN A 61 -0.45 -4.78 15.10
CA ASN A 61 -1.11 -5.75 14.24
C ASN A 61 -1.70 -5.10 13.00
N LYS A 62 -2.37 -3.95 13.15
CA LYS A 62 -2.92 -3.20 12.02
C LYS A 62 -1.83 -2.62 11.11
N LEU A 63 -0.70 -2.17 11.67
CA LEU A 63 0.43 -1.72 10.86
C LEU A 63 1.10 -2.87 10.10
N LYS A 64 1.14 -4.09 10.63
CA LYS A 64 1.62 -5.26 9.87
C LYS A 64 0.74 -5.55 8.66
N ILE A 65 -0.58 -5.39 8.79
CA ILE A 65 -1.46 -5.53 7.63
C ILE A 65 -1.14 -4.45 6.59
N VAL A 66 -0.86 -3.21 7.02
CA VAL A 66 -0.42 -2.14 6.08
C VAL A 66 0.89 -2.52 5.38
N GLU A 67 1.85 -3.10 6.11
CA GLU A 67 3.11 -3.61 5.57
C GLU A 67 2.88 -4.70 4.51
N GLU A 68 2.09 -5.73 4.83
CA GLU A 68 1.76 -6.84 3.92
C GLU A 68 1.05 -6.34 2.64
N GLU A 69 0.07 -5.43 2.78
CA GLU A 69 -0.73 -4.94 1.65
C GLU A 69 0.06 -3.97 0.76
N ALA A 70 1.03 -3.24 1.32
CA ALA A 70 1.92 -2.37 0.54
C ALA A 70 2.90 -3.21 -0.29
N ASP A 71 3.44 -4.28 0.29
CA ASP A 71 4.30 -5.24 -0.40
C ASP A 71 3.54 -5.97 -1.52
N GLU A 72 2.33 -6.47 -1.24
CA GLU A 72 1.48 -7.09 -2.25
C GLU A 72 1.12 -6.10 -3.38
N SER A 73 0.89 -4.82 -3.06
CA SER A 73 0.65 -3.79 -4.08
C SER A 73 1.85 -3.63 -5.02
N MET A 74 3.09 -3.63 -4.48
CA MET A 74 4.30 -3.57 -5.31
C MET A 74 4.42 -4.78 -6.23
N TYR A 75 4.19 -5.99 -5.71
CA TYR A 75 4.24 -7.20 -6.53
C TYR A 75 3.30 -7.13 -7.75
N TRP A 76 2.06 -6.66 -7.57
CA TRP A 76 1.15 -6.51 -8.70
C TRP A 76 1.59 -5.41 -9.67
N LEU A 77 2.15 -4.31 -9.16
CA LEU A 77 2.70 -3.24 -9.99
C LEU A 77 3.92 -3.72 -10.81
N GLU A 78 4.80 -4.54 -10.24
CA GLU A 78 5.94 -5.16 -10.96
C GLU A 78 5.48 -6.09 -12.08
N ILE A 79 4.39 -6.82 -11.88
CA ILE A 79 3.76 -7.60 -12.95
C ILE A 79 3.26 -6.65 -14.05
N PHE A 80 2.51 -5.60 -13.67
CA PHE A 80 2.00 -4.61 -14.62
C PHE A 80 3.11 -3.93 -15.42
N GLU A 81 4.25 -3.63 -14.80
CA GLU A 81 5.41 -3.03 -15.48
C GLU A 81 5.91 -3.92 -16.63
N GLN A 82 5.92 -5.24 -16.43
CA GLN A 82 6.37 -6.19 -17.45
C GLN A 82 5.38 -6.38 -18.59
N ILE A 83 4.06 -6.32 -18.30
CA ILE A 83 3.01 -6.58 -19.30
C ILE A 83 2.51 -5.31 -20.01
N LEU A 84 2.75 -4.13 -19.44
CA LEU A 84 2.36 -2.83 -20.00
C LEU A 84 3.54 -1.83 -19.95
N PRO A 85 4.60 -2.06 -20.74
CA PRO A 85 5.80 -1.22 -20.73
C PRO A 85 5.51 0.25 -21.10
N GLU A 86 4.41 0.54 -21.80
CA GLU A 86 3.98 1.91 -22.11
C GLU A 86 3.60 2.75 -20.88
N TYR A 87 3.32 2.10 -19.74
CA TYR A 87 3.02 2.77 -18.46
C TYR A 87 4.17 2.65 -17.44
N ALA A 88 5.36 2.17 -17.85
CA ALA A 88 6.44 1.85 -16.92
C ALA A 88 6.83 3.02 -16.00
N ASP A 89 6.88 4.26 -16.50
CA ASP A 89 7.25 5.42 -15.67
C ASP A 89 6.19 5.74 -14.60
N GLU A 90 4.91 5.62 -14.93
CA GLU A 90 3.82 5.79 -13.95
C GLU A 90 3.86 4.68 -12.90
N ILE A 91 4.05 3.43 -13.34
CA ILE A 91 4.13 2.25 -12.47
C ILE A 91 5.32 2.34 -11.51
N LYS A 92 6.51 2.75 -11.99
CA LYS A 92 7.68 3.01 -11.13
C LYS A 92 7.41 4.07 -10.07
N GLY A 93 6.62 5.10 -10.42
CA GLY A 93 6.15 6.09 -9.45
C GLY A 93 5.31 5.47 -8.34
N LEU A 94 4.37 4.60 -8.69
CA LEU A 94 3.52 3.87 -7.73
C LEU A 94 4.32 2.89 -6.87
N ILE A 95 5.26 2.14 -7.45
CA ILE A 95 6.14 1.22 -6.72
C ILE A 95 6.98 2.00 -5.71
N LYS A 96 7.56 3.12 -6.13
CA LYS A 96 8.34 3.99 -5.24
C LYS A 96 7.49 4.45 -4.05
N GLU A 97 6.27 4.92 -4.30
CA GLU A 97 5.36 5.36 -3.24
C GLU A 97 4.99 4.23 -2.28
N ALA A 98 4.67 3.04 -2.80
CA ALA A 98 4.39 1.86 -1.99
C ALA A 98 5.58 1.46 -1.11
N ASN A 99 6.81 1.48 -1.67
CA ASN A 99 8.04 1.19 -0.92
C ASN A 99 8.31 2.22 0.18
N GLU A 100 8.05 3.50 -0.06
CA GLU A 100 8.18 4.53 0.96
C GLU A 100 7.15 4.35 2.09
N ILE A 101 5.89 4.02 1.77
CA ILE A 101 4.86 3.66 2.76
C ILE A 101 5.28 2.44 3.59
N LEU A 102 5.80 1.40 2.93
CA LEU A 102 6.30 0.19 3.56
C LEU A 102 7.43 0.50 4.54
N ALA A 103 8.45 1.23 4.09
CA ALA A 103 9.61 1.60 4.89
C ALA A 103 9.21 2.40 6.15
N ILE A 104 8.31 3.39 6.00
CA ILE A 104 7.79 4.17 7.12
C ILE A 104 7.03 3.28 8.11
N THR A 105 6.24 2.34 7.60
CA THR A 105 5.44 1.42 8.42
C THR A 105 6.33 0.48 9.24
N VAL A 106 7.35 -0.12 8.61
CA VAL A 106 8.34 -0.98 9.28
C VAL A 106 9.11 -0.23 10.36
N VAL A 107 9.59 0.98 10.07
CA VAL A 107 10.28 1.82 11.07
C VAL A 107 9.36 2.16 12.24
N SER A 108 8.08 2.44 11.98
CA SER A 108 7.08 2.73 13.01
C SER A 108 6.87 1.53 13.93
N ILE A 109 6.70 0.32 13.37
CA ILE A 109 6.55 -0.92 14.13
C ILE A 109 7.78 -1.17 15.03
N ASN A 110 8.99 -1.05 14.46
CA ASN A 110 10.24 -1.30 15.16
C ASN A 110 10.47 -0.31 16.32
N THR A 111 10.14 0.97 16.09
CA THR A 111 10.24 2.01 17.13
C THR A 111 9.33 1.71 18.32
N ILE A 112 8.10 1.27 18.07
CA ILE A 112 7.14 0.97 19.13
C ILE A 112 7.59 -0.25 19.94
N ARG A 113 8.03 -1.32 19.27
CA ARG A 113 8.56 -2.53 19.94
C ARG A 113 9.75 -2.21 20.84
N LYS A 114 10.68 -1.37 20.35
CA LYS A 114 11.84 -0.94 21.14
C LYS A 114 11.43 -0.20 22.41
N ASN A 115 10.36 0.58 22.36
CA ASN A 115 9.86 1.32 23.51
C ASN A 115 9.06 0.44 24.50
N GLN A 116 8.54 -0.72 24.09
CA GLN A 116 7.89 -1.67 24.99
C GLN A 116 8.89 -2.56 25.77
N ASN A 117 10.08 -2.75 25.22
CA ASN A 117 11.14 -3.56 25.82
C ASN A 117 12.11 -2.74 26.70
N LYS A 118 11.85 -1.44 26.88
CA LYS A 118 12.56 -0.56 27.80
C LYS A 118 11.74 -0.39 29.07
#